data_AF-A0A662HG06-F1
#
_entry.id   AF-A0A662HG06-F1
#
_cell.length_a   1.000
_cell.length_b   1.000
_cell.length_c   1.000
_cell.angle_alpha   90.00
_cell.angle_beta   90.00
_cell.angle_gamma   90.00
#
_symmetry.space_group_name_H-M   'P 1'
#
loop_
_entity.id
_entity.type
_entity.pdbx_description
1 polymer ?
#
loop_
_entity_poly.entity_id
_entity_poly.type
_entity_poly.pdbx_seq_one_letter_code
_entity_poly.pdbx_strand_id
1 'polypeptide(L)'
;MGSSLLVWCGGHVGGYEKVVYNVRGEEYETFLAPAALYAHFKPDHLLVLIPETLFTRDHCVKYLDALRRRAHELGGDQLAEELASKLEREEECRVVPHPGVARPLDTGEERVYECSFNKVFNAVYAYLSDALRRHEARKVIVDITHGTNILVSALLLTASAIKWGKSSGTGLGEAGLEVRVFCAPILGRVSRGARVECQEVSESLDVAGRIVAGSVAWRLLDERILPTRAFAEMGARLGRRYRGVYGSVKSLLESSEKLLWGLRSGQAPVAAMKVGDLLRKSKEAEDRLSKLLTDVVEGQLKLECDDPPWIPVADIVVQQSSTLLKRLARRGSRPLDVIPEVMRLYREVGYYDKAISLAREWLVFLVLRSIMREDLAIRAGGDVWNTVGGALIEQYERRQRQEGRGGRETSEWANLAASLVMYKRGEVLGKLRIFRNRLMHARLSKDDNVYIRLSDGGLEVRDERRREISFIDRDVLEEIVEELEELIDELSG
;
A
#
# COMPACT_ATOMS: atom_id res chain seq x y z
N MET A 1 -23.16 -21.08 3.00
CA MET A 1 -23.09 -19.72 3.56
C MET A 1 -22.19 -19.81 4.76
N GLY A 2 -21.12 -19.01 4.84
CA GLY A 2 -20.21 -19.06 5.99
C GLY A 2 -20.83 -18.39 7.21
N SER A 3 -20.38 -18.77 8.41
CA SER A 3 -20.91 -18.23 9.67
C SER A 3 -20.50 -16.76 9.86
N SER A 4 -21.16 -16.09 10.80
CA SER A 4 -20.98 -14.69 11.13
C SER A 4 -20.62 -14.49 12.60
N LEU A 5 -19.72 -13.55 12.87
CA LEU A 5 -19.21 -13.24 14.20
C LEU A 5 -19.49 -11.77 14.55
N LEU A 6 -20.00 -11.50 15.75
CA LEU A 6 -20.03 -10.15 16.33
C LEU A 6 -18.97 -10.03 17.42
N VAL A 7 -18.08 -9.05 17.29
CA VAL A 7 -17.02 -8.75 18.26
C VAL A 7 -17.12 -7.34 18.82
N TRP A 8 -16.88 -7.17 20.12
CA TRP A 8 -16.83 -5.86 20.76
C TRP A 8 -15.90 -5.80 21.97
N CYS A 9 -15.62 -4.59 22.42
CA CYS A 9 -14.84 -4.30 23.62
C CYS A 9 -15.76 -4.13 24.84
N GLY A 10 -15.52 -4.88 25.91
CA GLY A 10 -16.21 -4.69 27.19
C GLY A 10 -15.80 -3.39 27.89
N GLY A 11 -16.77 -2.70 28.47
CA GLY A 11 -16.58 -1.49 29.27
C GLY A 11 -17.29 -1.54 30.61
N HIS A 12 -17.18 -0.47 31.41
CA HIS A 12 -17.96 -0.35 32.64
C HIS A 12 -19.43 -0.02 32.32
N VAL A 13 -20.30 -1.01 32.48
CA VAL A 13 -21.73 -0.92 32.11
C VAL A 13 -22.60 -0.20 33.15
N GLY A 14 -22.09 0.06 34.35
CA GLY A 14 -22.88 0.66 35.44
C GLY A 14 -23.40 2.07 35.14
N GLY A 15 -22.76 2.79 34.21
CA GLY A 15 -23.21 4.10 33.74
C GLY A 15 -24.05 4.10 32.47
N TYR A 16 -24.38 2.93 31.90
CA TYR A 16 -25.07 2.86 30.60
C TYR A 16 -26.58 3.02 30.80
N GLU A 17 -27.22 3.88 30.03
CA GLU A 17 -28.66 4.11 30.09
C GLU A 17 -29.38 3.46 28.91
N LYS A 18 -30.65 3.10 29.08
CA LYS A 18 -31.45 2.48 28.02
C LYS A 18 -31.82 3.53 26.97
N VAL A 19 -31.36 3.32 25.73
CA VAL A 19 -31.56 4.22 24.58
C VAL A 19 -32.20 3.47 23.43
N VAL A 20 -32.63 4.20 22.40
CA VAL A 20 -33.14 3.63 21.14
C VAL A 20 -32.05 3.70 20.09
N TYR A 21 -31.38 2.59 19.84
CA TYR A 21 -30.40 2.47 18.77
C TYR A 21 -31.11 2.32 17.42
N ASN A 22 -30.81 3.22 16.48
CA ASN A 22 -31.22 3.05 15.10
C ASN A 22 -30.11 2.32 14.32
N VAL A 23 -30.42 1.13 13.81
CA VAL A 23 -29.52 0.35 12.96
C VAL A 23 -30.17 0.25 11.59
N ARG A 24 -29.69 1.04 10.62
CA ARG A 24 -30.15 1.02 9.23
C ARG A 24 -31.67 1.24 9.08
N GLY A 25 -32.24 2.14 9.88
CA GLY A 25 -33.65 2.49 9.87
C GLY A 25 -34.52 1.66 10.83
N GLU A 26 -33.97 0.60 11.44
CA GLU A 26 -34.67 -0.21 12.43
C GLU A 26 -34.29 0.21 13.86
N GLU A 27 -35.27 0.26 14.77
CA GLU A 27 -35.09 0.76 16.13
C GLU A 27 -35.02 -0.37 17.16
N TYR A 28 -34.01 -0.31 18.04
CA TYR A 28 -33.73 -1.30 19.07
C TYR A 28 -33.55 -0.60 20.43
N GLU A 29 -34.45 -0.87 21.37
CA GLU A 29 -34.39 -0.27 22.70
C GLU A 29 -33.53 -1.11 23.66
N THR A 30 -32.29 -0.70 23.90
CA THR A 30 -31.35 -1.38 24.79
C THR A 30 -30.31 -0.41 25.36
N PHE A 31 -29.65 -0.78 26.46
CA PHE A 31 -28.53 0.00 27.00
C PHE A 31 -27.17 -0.33 26.35
N LEU A 32 -27.12 -1.34 25.46
CA LEU A 32 -25.87 -1.86 24.91
C LEU A 32 -25.94 -1.97 23.38
N ALA A 33 -25.17 -1.14 22.67
CA ALA A 33 -25.06 -1.19 21.20
C ALA A 33 -24.80 -2.59 20.60
N PRO A 34 -23.88 -3.43 21.13
CA PRO A 34 -23.74 -4.83 20.72
C PRO A 34 -25.04 -5.65 20.75
N ALA A 35 -25.96 -5.38 21.68
CA ALA A 35 -27.24 -6.07 21.76
C ALA A 35 -28.19 -5.64 20.62
N ALA A 36 -28.17 -4.36 20.24
CA ALA A 36 -28.90 -3.86 19.06
C ALA A 36 -28.35 -4.47 17.75
N LEU A 37 -27.02 -4.52 17.60
CA LEU A 37 -26.37 -5.14 16.45
C LEU A 37 -26.63 -6.65 16.39
N TYR A 38 -26.65 -7.33 17.54
CA TYR A 38 -27.01 -8.74 17.64
C TYR A 38 -28.45 -8.98 17.18
N ALA A 39 -29.40 -8.17 17.64
CA ALA A 39 -30.80 -8.29 17.25
C ALA A 39 -31.03 -8.07 15.75
N HIS A 40 -30.36 -7.08 15.16
CA HIS A 40 -30.46 -6.75 13.75
C HIS A 40 -29.79 -7.79 12.84
N PHE A 41 -28.52 -8.13 13.11
CA PHE A 41 -27.75 -8.99 12.21
C PHE A 41 -27.86 -10.49 12.51
N LYS A 42 -28.32 -10.86 13.71
CA LYS A 42 -28.43 -12.24 14.20
C LYS A 42 -27.16 -13.07 13.93
N PRO A 43 -25.98 -12.60 14.37
CA PRO A 43 -24.72 -13.29 14.13
C PRO A 43 -24.72 -14.70 14.76
N ASP A 44 -24.09 -15.64 14.08
CA ASP A 44 -23.99 -17.04 14.52
C ASP A 44 -23.20 -17.17 15.81
N HIS A 45 -22.12 -16.40 15.94
CA HIS A 45 -21.19 -16.42 17.07
C HIS A 45 -20.94 -15.02 17.64
N LEU A 46 -20.55 -14.97 18.91
CA LEU A 46 -20.18 -13.73 19.61
C LEU A 46 -18.72 -13.79 20.08
N LEU A 47 -18.11 -12.63 20.33
CA LEU A 47 -16.83 -12.52 21.01
C LEU A 47 -16.76 -11.20 21.78
N VAL A 48 -16.55 -11.26 23.09
CA VAL A 48 -16.31 -10.07 23.90
C VAL A 48 -14.87 -10.01 24.41
N LEU A 49 -14.25 -8.84 24.25
CA LEU A 49 -12.88 -8.55 24.68
C LEU A 49 -12.92 -7.70 25.95
N ILE A 50 -12.57 -8.28 27.09
CA ILE A 50 -12.61 -7.63 28.40
C ILE A 50 -11.22 -7.14 28.78
N PRO A 51 -11.00 -5.84 29.06
CA PRO A 51 -9.70 -5.39 29.53
C PRO A 51 -9.44 -5.91 30.94
N GLU A 52 -8.20 -6.34 31.21
CA GLU A 52 -7.79 -6.82 32.54
C GLU A 52 -7.92 -5.75 33.63
N THR A 53 -8.02 -4.47 33.26
CA THR A 53 -8.21 -3.34 34.16
C THR A 53 -9.61 -3.24 34.76
N LEU A 54 -10.60 -3.97 34.24
CA LEU A 54 -12.00 -3.85 34.65
C LEU A 54 -12.33 -4.59 35.96
N PHE A 55 -11.68 -5.73 36.21
CA PHE A 55 -11.85 -6.59 37.38
C PHE A 55 -10.50 -7.14 37.81
N THR A 56 -10.36 -7.67 39.03
CA THR A 56 -9.08 -8.26 39.48
C THR A 56 -8.94 -9.77 39.20
N ARG A 57 -10.07 -10.46 39.02
CA ARG A 57 -10.17 -11.90 38.73
C ARG A 57 -11.55 -12.22 38.17
N ASP A 58 -11.70 -13.39 37.54
CA ASP A 58 -12.98 -13.91 37.02
C ASP A 58 -13.69 -12.92 36.08
N HIS A 59 -12.91 -12.19 35.27
CA HIS A 59 -13.35 -11.04 34.50
C HIS A 59 -14.59 -11.33 33.66
N CYS A 60 -14.63 -12.50 33.01
CA CYS A 60 -15.72 -12.90 32.13
C CYS A 60 -17.02 -13.14 32.89
N VAL A 61 -16.98 -13.91 33.98
CA VAL A 61 -18.15 -14.17 34.83
C VAL A 61 -18.69 -12.86 35.39
N LYS A 62 -17.82 -12.03 35.97
CA LYS A 62 -18.22 -10.75 36.54
C LYS A 62 -18.77 -9.75 35.51
N TYR A 63 -18.25 -9.78 34.29
CA TYR A 63 -18.77 -8.93 33.21
C TYR A 63 -20.19 -9.36 32.80
N LEU A 64 -20.43 -10.66 32.63
CA LEU A 64 -21.75 -11.21 32.32
C LEU A 64 -22.76 -10.89 33.44
N ASP A 65 -22.34 -11.02 34.70
CA ASP A 65 -23.17 -10.65 35.86
C ASP A 65 -23.45 -9.14 35.92
N ALA A 66 -22.49 -8.30 35.51
CA ALA A 66 -22.69 -6.86 35.42
C ALA A 66 -23.71 -6.50 34.33
N LEU A 67 -23.67 -7.18 33.17
CA LEU A 67 -24.67 -7.00 32.10
C LEU A 67 -26.08 -7.35 32.58
N ARG A 68 -26.26 -8.52 33.20
CA ARG A 68 -27.56 -8.98 33.72
C ARG A 68 -28.10 -8.06 34.82
N ARG A 69 -27.25 -7.67 35.77
CA ARG A 69 -27.65 -6.71 36.82
C ARG A 69 -28.09 -5.40 36.22
N ARG A 70 -27.34 -4.86 35.25
CA ARG A 70 -27.71 -3.60 34.59
C ARG A 70 -29.01 -3.71 33.80
N ALA A 71 -29.25 -4.82 33.10
CA ALA A 71 -30.51 -5.08 32.42
C ALA A 71 -31.71 -5.05 33.38
N HIS A 72 -31.57 -5.70 34.54
CA HIS A 72 -32.60 -5.71 35.58
C HIS A 72 -32.82 -4.32 36.20
N GLU A 73 -31.74 -3.58 36.53
CA GLU A 73 -31.80 -2.21 37.07
C GLU A 73 -32.57 -1.25 36.15
N LEU A 74 -32.47 -1.45 34.82
CA LEU A 74 -33.13 -0.62 33.82
C LEU A 74 -34.55 -1.08 33.48
N GLY A 75 -35.14 -1.98 34.28
CA GLY A 75 -36.51 -2.45 34.15
C GLY A 75 -36.70 -3.55 33.11
N GLY A 76 -35.67 -4.37 32.88
CA GLY A 76 -35.70 -5.50 31.95
C GLY A 76 -35.26 -5.10 30.55
N ASP A 77 -34.03 -5.49 30.18
CA ASP A 77 -33.49 -5.39 28.83
C ASP A 77 -33.23 -6.79 28.28
N GLN A 78 -34.24 -7.34 27.59
CA GLN A 78 -34.20 -8.71 27.07
C GLN A 78 -33.07 -8.91 26.06
N LEU A 79 -32.75 -7.91 25.24
CA LEU A 79 -31.70 -8.03 24.23
C LEU A 79 -30.32 -8.20 24.89
N ALA A 80 -30.05 -7.43 25.93
CA ALA A 80 -28.80 -7.55 26.69
C ALA A 80 -28.71 -8.90 27.46
N GLU A 81 -29.82 -9.36 28.03
CA GLU A 81 -29.91 -10.65 28.72
C GLU A 81 -29.71 -11.85 27.77
N GLU A 82 -30.32 -11.80 26.59
CA GLU A 82 -30.15 -12.81 25.53
C GLU A 82 -28.70 -12.86 25.04
N LEU A 83 -28.09 -11.69 24.79
CA LEU A 83 -26.70 -11.56 24.39
C LEU A 83 -25.76 -12.17 25.45
N ALA A 84 -25.95 -11.83 26.73
CA ALA A 84 -25.15 -12.35 27.83
C ALA A 84 -25.30 -13.89 27.97
N SER A 85 -26.52 -14.40 27.83
CA SER A 85 -26.79 -15.84 27.88
C SER A 85 -26.17 -16.60 26.71
N LYS A 86 -26.14 -16.00 25.51
CA LYS A 86 -25.45 -16.58 24.35
C LYS A 86 -23.93 -16.60 24.55
N LEU A 87 -23.34 -15.50 24.99
CA LEU A 87 -21.90 -15.43 25.31
C LEU A 87 -21.46 -16.48 26.31
N GLU A 88 -22.24 -16.69 27.38
CA GLU A 88 -21.94 -17.67 28.41
C GLU A 88 -21.94 -19.10 27.85
N ARG A 89 -22.92 -19.45 27.01
CA ARG A 89 -23.00 -20.77 26.38
C ARG A 89 -21.87 -21.03 25.37
N GLU A 90 -21.41 -20.00 24.68
CA GLU A 90 -20.34 -20.11 23.69
C GLU A 90 -18.93 -20.05 24.31
N GLU A 91 -18.82 -19.64 25.57
CA GLU A 91 -17.54 -19.39 26.25
C GLU A 91 -16.63 -18.40 25.48
N GLU A 92 -17.24 -17.43 24.78
CA GLU A 92 -16.54 -16.46 23.93
C GLU A 92 -16.31 -15.12 24.62
N CYS A 93 -15.77 -15.19 25.83
CA CYS A 93 -15.22 -14.05 26.53
C CYS A 93 -13.70 -14.21 26.69
N ARG A 94 -12.95 -13.16 26.35
CA ARG A 94 -11.48 -13.16 26.39
C ARG A 94 -10.97 -11.96 27.17
N VAL A 95 -10.00 -12.20 28.05
CA VAL A 95 -9.32 -11.14 28.80
C VAL A 95 -8.15 -10.62 27.99
N VAL A 96 -8.07 -9.30 27.84
CA VAL A 96 -7.04 -8.61 27.06
C VAL A 96 -6.13 -7.83 28.02
N PRO A 97 -4.79 -7.96 27.89
CA PRO A 97 -3.86 -7.09 28.59
C PRO A 97 -4.18 -5.62 28.32
N HIS A 98 -4.10 -4.75 29.32
CA HIS A 98 -4.54 -3.37 29.17
C HIS A 98 -3.73 -2.41 30.04
N PRO A 99 -3.09 -1.36 29.47
CA PRO A 99 -2.23 -0.47 30.24
C PRO A 99 -3.01 0.71 30.82
N GLY A 100 -2.53 1.21 31.96
CA GLY A 100 -3.00 2.46 32.55
C GLY A 100 -3.26 2.37 34.04
N VAL A 101 -3.86 3.43 34.58
CA VAL A 101 -4.30 3.50 35.97
C VAL A 101 -5.80 3.28 36.00
N ALA A 102 -6.26 2.27 36.74
CA ALA A 102 -7.67 1.92 36.80
C ALA A 102 -8.07 1.51 38.22
N ARG A 103 -9.38 1.62 38.52
CA ARG A 103 -10.01 1.10 39.73
C ARG A 103 -10.93 -0.05 39.35
N PRO A 104 -10.47 -1.32 39.46
CA PRO A 104 -11.29 -2.48 39.17
C PRO A 104 -12.59 -2.46 39.98
N LEU A 105 -13.69 -2.87 39.36
CA LEU A 105 -15.03 -2.72 39.94
C LEU A 105 -15.26 -3.60 41.18
N ASP A 106 -14.48 -4.67 41.34
CA ASP A 106 -14.59 -5.63 42.43
C ASP A 106 -13.76 -5.26 43.67
N THR A 107 -12.77 -4.37 43.54
CA THR A 107 -11.99 -3.87 44.69
C THR A 107 -12.24 -2.40 44.98
N GLY A 108 -12.52 -1.58 43.95
CA GLY A 108 -12.60 -0.12 44.07
C GLY A 108 -11.25 0.56 44.32
N GLU A 109 -10.17 -0.22 44.41
CA GLU A 109 -8.80 0.26 44.67
C GLU A 109 -8.06 0.60 43.38
N GLU A 110 -7.33 1.71 43.41
CA GLU A 110 -6.53 2.13 42.27
C GLU A 110 -5.31 1.23 42.08
N ARG A 111 -5.07 0.84 40.83
CA ARG A 111 -3.94 -0.02 40.44
C ARG A 111 -3.33 0.48 39.13
N VAL A 112 -2.03 0.28 39.01
CA VAL A 112 -1.25 0.57 37.81
C VAL A 112 -1.05 -0.73 37.04
N TYR A 113 -1.36 -0.70 35.74
CA TYR A 113 -1.21 -1.83 34.83
C TYR A 113 -0.21 -1.43 33.75
N GLU A 114 0.88 -2.20 33.66
CA GLU A 114 1.96 -1.94 32.71
C GLU A 114 1.92 -2.94 31.56
N CYS A 115 1.66 -2.45 30.35
CA CYS A 115 1.92 -3.19 29.13
C CYS A 115 2.10 -2.25 27.94
N SER A 116 2.73 -2.75 26.87
CA SER A 116 2.83 -2.00 25.61
C SER A 116 1.55 -2.12 24.79
N PHE A 117 1.23 -1.11 23.99
CA PHE A 117 0.14 -1.18 23.02
C PHE A 117 0.27 -2.40 22.09
N ASN A 118 1.49 -2.76 21.69
CA ASN A 118 1.75 -3.93 20.86
C ASN A 118 1.29 -5.24 21.51
N LYS A 119 1.40 -5.36 22.85
CA LYS A 119 0.88 -6.52 23.58
C LYS A 119 -0.65 -6.58 23.51
N VAL A 120 -1.33 -5.43 23.66
CA VAL A 120 -2.79 -5.31 23.51
C VAL A 120 -3.21 -5.71 22.09
N PHE A 121 -2.59 -5.09 21.09
CA PHE A 121 -2.88 -5.35 19.67
C PHE A 121 -2.71 -6.82 19.29
N ASN A 122 -1.59 -7.44 19.69
CA ASN A 122 -1.34 -8.85 19.40
C ASN A 122 -2.35 -9.78 20.07
N ALA A 123 -2.75 -9.49 21.32
CA ALA A 123 -3.78 -10.26 22.00
C ALA A 123 -5.14 -10.17 21.30
N VAL A 124 -5.57 -8.95 20.95
CA VAL A 124 -6.83 -8.73 20.19
C VAL A 124 -6.78 -9.44 18.83
N TYR A 125 -5.68 -9.31 18.10
CA TYR A 125 -5.50 -9.98 16.82
C TYR A 125 -5.54 -11.51 16.94
N ALA A 126 -4.87 -12.07 17.95
CA ALA A 126 -4.85 -13.50 18.20
C ALA A 126 -6.25 -14.03 18.54
N TYR A 127 -6.97 -13.38 19.46
CA TYR A 127 -8.32 -13.81 19.84
C TYR A 127 -9.31 -13.73 18.68
N LEU A 128 -9.31 -12.64 17.91
CA LEU A 128 -10.22 -12.50 16.77
C LEU A 128 -9.84 -13.47 15.63
N SER A 129 -8.55 -13.64 15.34
CA SER A 129 -8.10 -14.60 14.32
C SER A 129 -8.41 -16.04 14.70
N ASP A 130 -8.29 -16.39 15.99
CA ASP A 130 -8.65 -17.72 16.48
C ASP A 130 -10.16 -17.98 16.39
N ALA A 131 -10.99 -17.04 16.85
CA ALA A 131 -12.45 -17.13 16.75
C ALA A 131 -12.91 -17.26 15.29
N LEU A 132 -12.35 -16.47 14.38
CA LEU A 132 -12.62 -16.55 12.94
C LEU A 132 -12.35 -17.94 12.36
N ARG A 133 -11.23 -18.56 12.77
CA ARG A 133 -10.83 -19.88 12.30
C ARG A 133 -11.68 -20.99 12.93
N ARG A 134 -11.90 -20.94 14.25
CA ARG A 134 -12.68 -21.96 14.97
C ARG A 134 -14.12 -22.03 14.49
N HIS A 135 -14.70 -20.88 14.15
CA HIS A 135 -16.09 -20.77 13.71
C HIS A 135 -16.26 -20.78 12.20
N GLU A 136 -15.16 -20.83 11.43
CA GLU A 136 -15.16 -20.70 9.96
C GLU A 136 -15.93 -19.46 9.48
N ALA A 137 -15.83 -18.36 10.25
CA ALA A 137 -16.61 -17.16 10.01
C ALA A 137 -16.15 -16.45 8.72
N ARG A 138 -17.11 -16.20 7.83
CA ARG A 138 -16.92 -15.46 6.57
C ARG A 138 -17.45 -14.03 6.66
N LYS A 139 -18.07 -13.65 7.78
CA LYS A 139 -18.50 -12.30 8.08
C LYS A 139 -18.16 -11.91 9.51
N VAL A 140 -17.62 -10.73 9.71
CA VAL A 140 -17.36 -10.14 11.05
C VAL A 140 -18.03 -8.78 11.14
N ILE A 141 -18.80 -8.60 12.21
CA ILE A 141 -19.38 -7.35 12.64
C ILE A 141 -18.57 -6.91 13.86
N VAL A 142 -17.97 -5.73 13.78
CA VAL A 142 -17.11 -5.16 14.81
C VAL A 142 -17.82 -3.96 15.42
N ASP A 143 -18.16 -4.02 16.70
CA ASP A 143 -18.61 -2.86 17.45
C ASP A 143 -17.42 -2.18 18.12
N ILE A 144 -17.27 -0.89 17.83
CA ILE A 144 -16.28 0.00 18.44
C ILE A 144 -16.96 1.09 19.28
N THR A 145 -18.20 0.86 19.71
CA THR A 145 -18.98 1.82 20.50
C THR A 145 -18.46 1.90 21.93
N HIS A 146 -18.15 0.75 22.53
CA HIS A 146 -17.78 0.63 23.93
C HIS A 146 -16.30 0.31 24.12
N GLY A 147 -15.85 0.41 25.37
CA GLY A 147 -14.46 0.14 25.77
C GLY A 147 -13.57 1.38 25.75
N THR A 148 -12.34 1.21 26.23
CA THR A 148 -11.36 2.31 26.25
C THR A 148 -10.86 2.60 24.83
N ASN A 149 -10.44 3.84 24.56
CA ASN A 149 -9.85 4.22 23.26
C ASN A 149 -8.66 3.33 22.86
N ILE A 150 -7.85 2.86 23.81
CA ILE A 150 -6.72 1.94 23.54
C ILE A 150 -7.22 0.61 22.96
N LEU A 151 -8.20 -0.01 23.63
CA LEU A 151 -8.74 -1.31 23.21
C LEU A 151 -9.54 -1.20 21.92
N VAL A 152 -10.35 -0.14 21.78
CA VAL A 152 -11.07 0.19 20.54
C VAL A 152 -10.10 0.40 19.37
N SER A 153 -8.99 1.13 19.58
CA SER A 153 -7.96 1.32 18.55
C SER A 153 -7.31 0.00 18.15
N ALA A 154 -6.99 -0.87 19.12
CA ALA A 154 -6.45 -2.19 18.84
C ALA A 154 -7.43 -3.07 18.04
N LEU A 155 -8.72 -3.05 18.39
CA LEU A 155 -9.76 -3.77 17.66
C LEU A 155 -9.96 -3.21 16.24
N LEU A 156 -9.97 -1.90 16.07
CA LEU A 156 -10.09 -1.24 14.76
C LEU A 156 -8.90 -1.53 13.83
N LEU A 157 -7.68 -1.50 14.37
CA LEU A 157 -6.46 -1.90 13.64
C LEU A 157 -6.50 -3.38 13.26
N THR A 158 -6.98 -4.23 14.19
CA THR A 158 -7.13 -5.66 13.93
C THR A 158 -8.16 -5.91 12.82
N ALA A 159 -9.31 -5.25 12.87
CA ALA A 159 -10.34 -5.32 11.84
C ALA A 159 -9.79 -4.90 10.48
N SER A 160 -9.03 -3.80 10.43
CA SER A 160 -8.35 -3.33 9.20
C SER A 160 -7.35 -4.36 8.66
N ALA A 161 -6.49 -4.91 9.53
CA ALA A 161 -5.49 -5.90 9.15
C ALA A 161 -6.12 -7.19 8.60
N ILE A 162 -7.20 -7.66 9.23
CA ILE A 162 -7.96 -8.82 8.77
C ILE A 162 -8.63 -8.54 7.43
N LYS A 163 -9.27 -7.37 7.29
CA LYS A 163 -9.92 -6.95 6.05
C LYS A 163 -8.92 -6.86 4.88
N TRP A 164 -7.73 -6.32 5.09
CA TRP A 164 -6.76 -6.19 4.00
C TRP A 164 -5.97 -7.47 3.74
N GLY A 165 -5.67 -8.24 4.79
CA GLY A 165 -4.81 -9.43 4.71
C GLY A 165 -5.54 -10.74 4.41
N LYS A 166 -6.84 -10.85 4.73
CA LYS A 166 -7.61 -12.10 4.58
C LYS A 166 -8.79 -11.99 3.60
N SER A 167 -9.14 -10.79 3.13
CA SER A 167 -10.20 -10.61 2.11
C SER A 167 -9.68 -10.74 0.67
N SER A 168 -8.37 -10.84 0.46
CA SER A 168 -7.75 -11.16 -0.83
C SER A 168 -7.78 -12.67 -1.09
N GLY A 169 -8.93 -13.16 -1.56
CA GLY A 169 -9.10 -14.52 -2.06
C GLY A 169 -8.12 -14.81 -3.19
N THR A 170 -7.00 -15.46 -2.87
CA THR A 170 -6.02 -15.96 -3.83
C THR A 170 -6.49 -17.34 -4.30
N GLY A 171 -7.43 -17.36 -5.24
CA GLY A 171 -7.79 -18.57 -5.98
C GLY A 171 -9.28 -18.91 -5.95
N LEU A 172 -9.84 -19.04 -7.17
CA LEU A 172 -10.96 -19.91 -7.53
C LEU A 172 -11.86 -20.40 -6.37
N GLY A 173 -12.84 -19.58 -5.99
CA GLY A 173 -14.08 -20.07 -5.36
C GLY A 173 -14.28 -19.82 -3.85
N GLU A 174 -13.30 -19.27 -3.12
CA GLU A 174 -13.53 -18.90 -1.72
C GLU A 174 -14.09 -17.48 -1.58
N ALA A 175 -15.30 -17.36 -1.04
CA ALA A 175 -15.86 -16.07 -0.66
C ALA A 175 -14.94 -15.38 0.36
N GLY A 176 -14.44 -14.20 0.00
CA GLY A 176 -13.59 -13.39 0.88
C GLY A 176 -14.31 -13.01 2.17
N LEU A 177 -13.54 -12.83 3.25
CA LEU A 177 -14.05 -12.41 4.55
C LEU A 177 -14.67 -11.00 4.47
N GLU A 178 -15.95 -10.86 4.81
CA GLU A 178 -16.66 -9.59 4.92
C GLU A 178 -16.42 -8.98 6.31
N VAL A 179 -15.90 -7.76 6.40
CA VAL A 179 -15.67 -7.04 7.66
C VAL A 179 -16.48 -5.75 7.68
N ARG A 180 -17.35 -5.61 8.69
CA ARG A 180 -18.20 -4.44 8.90
C ARG A 180 -17.99 -3.85 10.28
N VAL A 181 -17.82 -2.53 10.37
CA VAL A 181 -17.46 -1.83 11.61
C VAL A 181 -18.52 -0.79 11.95
N PHE A 182 -18.97 -0.78 13.20
CA PHE A 182 -20.04 0.07 13.69
C PHE A 182 -19.64 0.85 14.94
N CYS A 183 -20.15 2.07 15.06
CA CYS A 183 -20.11 2.86 16.27
C CYS A 183 -21.46 3.55 16.52
N ALA A 184 -21.84 3.72 17.79
CA ALA A 184 -23.02 4.48 18.17
C ALA A 184 -22.66 5.55 19.21
N PRO A 185 -22.20 6.74 18.77
CA PRO A 185 -21.60 7.73 19.66
C PRO A 185 -22.62 8.36 20.61
N ILE A 186 -22.34 8.31 21.92
CA ILE A 186 -23.07 9.02 22.96
C ILE A 186 -22.08 9.97 23.65
N LEU A 187 -22.21 11.27 23.39
CA LEU A 187 -21.21 12.28 23.76
C LEU A 187 -21.36 12.84 25.18
N GLY A 188 -22.35 12.38 25.95
CA GLY A 188 -22.64 12.88 27.29
C GLY A 188 -23.69 12.04 28.01
N ARG A 189 -24.20 12.56 29.12
CA ARG A 189 -25.36 11.93 29.79
C ARG A 189 -26.54 11.94 28.84
N VAL A 190 -27.09 10.76 28.62
CA VAL A 190 -28.22 10.55 27.71
C VAL A 190 -29.48 10.27 28.53
N SER A 191 -30.60 10.84 28.10
CA SER A 191 -31.90 10.55 28.69
C SER A 191 -32.38 9.18 28.24
N ARG A 192 -33.11 8.47 29.11
CA ARG A 192 -33.77 7.22 28.74
C ARG A 192 -34.64 7.42 27.49
N GLY A 193 -34.52 6.49 26.53
CA GLY A 193 -35.28 6.52 25.29
C GLY A 193 -34.77 7.52 24.24
N ALA A 194 -33.65 8.21 24.47
CA ALA A 194 -33.03 9.03 23.44
C ALA A 194 -32.66 8.16 22.22
N ARG A 195 -32.82 8.72 21.03
CA ARG A 195 -32.45 8.07 19.76
C ARG A 195 -30.97 8.26 19.50
N VAL A 196 -30.27 7.16 19.19
CA VAL A 196 -28.84 7.13 18.89
C VAL A 196 -28.63 6.40 17.57
N GLU A 197 -28.02 7.06 16.60
CA GLU A 197 -27.74 6.47 15.28
C GLU A 197 -26.50 5.56 15.37
N CYS A 198 -26.63 4.31 14.89
CA CYS A 198 -25.49 3.42 14.69
C CYS A 198 -24.88 3.67 13.31
N GLN A 199 -23.69 4.28 13.30
CA GLN A 199 -22.96 4.58 12.09
C GLN A 199 -22.11 3.39 11.67
N GLU A 200 -22.22 3.00 10.40
CA GLU A 200 -21.30 2.05 9.78
C GLU A 200 -20.08 2.80 9.24
N VAL A 201 -18.88 2.49 9.75
CA VAL A 201 -17.62 3.12 9.35
C VAL A 201 -16.76 2.22 8.47
N SER A 202 -17.31 1.10 7.99
CA SER A 202 -16.64 0.10 7.14
C SER A 202 -15.98 0.70 5.90
N GLU A 203 -16.65 1.68 5.27
CA GLU A 203 -16.16 2.33 4.04
C GLU A 203 -14.88 3.13 4.30
N SER A 204 -14.80 3.81 5.44
CA SER A 204 -13.59 4.56 5.84
C SER A 204 -12.35 3.67 5.93
N LEU A 205 -12.51 2.41 6.38
CA LEU A 205 -11.40 1.43 6.39
C LEU A 205 -10.99 1.01 4.97
N ASP A 206 -11.95 0.87 4.05
CA ASP A 206 -11.64 0.57 2.64
C ASP A 206 -10.89 1.71 1.99
N VAL A 207 -11.33 2.94 2.24
CA VAL A 207 -10.69 4.15 1.71
C VAL A 207 -9.27 4.30 2.29
N ALA A 208 -9.09 4.09 3.60
CA ALA A 208 -7.77 4.13 4.22
C ALA A 208 -6.81 3.10 3.59
N GLY A 209 -7.28 1.85 3.38
CA GLY A 209 -6.48 0.81 2.73
C GLY A 209 -6.09 1.18 1.29
N ARG A 210 -7.04 1.76 0.52
CA ARG A 210 -6.82 2.23 -0.85
C ARG A 210 -5.84 3.40 -0.91
N ILE A 211 -5.87 4.32 0.06
CA ILE A 211 -4.91 5.42 0.18
C ILE A 211 -3.50 4.90 0.40
N VAL A 212 -3.33 3.92 1.29
CA VAL A 212 -2.04 3.29 1.55
C VAL A 212 -1.55 2.57 0.29
N ALA A 213 -2.39 1.77 -0.35
CA ALA A 213 -2.06 1.08 -1.60
C ALA A 213 -1.65 2.07 -2.70
N GLY A 214 -2.43 3.14 -2.90
CA GLY A 214 -2.09 4.22 -3.83
C GLY A 214 -0.71 4.81 -3.54
N SER A 215 -0.45 5.24 -2.30
CA SER A 215 0.86 5.79 -1.91
C SER A 215 2.02 4.83 -2.20
N VAL A 216 1.82 3.52 -1.95
CA VAL A 216 2.81 2.48 -2.27
C VAL A 216 3.02 2.36 -3.79
N ALA A 217 1.96 2.46 -4.60
CA ALA A 217 2.03 2.41 -6.06
C ALA A 217 2.97 3.48 -6.64
N TRP A 218 2.85 4.74 -6.18
CA TRP A 218 3.78 5.80 -6.59
C TRP A 218 5.21 5.58 -6.08
N ARG A 219 5.36 5.13 -4.83
CA ARG A 219 6.69 4.87 -4.24
C ARG A 219 7.45 3.76 -4.98
N LEU A 220 6.75 2.71 -5.40
CA LEU A 220 7.35 1.56 -6.11
C LEU A 220 7.29 1.70 -7.63
N LEU A 221 6.72 2.79 -8.15
CA LEU A 221 6.49 3.00 -9.58
C LEU A 221 5.66 1.90 -10.25
N ASP A 222 4.65 1.37 -9.56
CA ASP A 222 3.89 0.18 -9.99
C ASP A 222 2.38 0.47 -10.05
N GLU A 223 1.83 0.53 -11.27
CA GLU A 223 0.41 0.79 -11.50
C GLU A 223 -0.50 -0.33 -11.00
N ARG A 224 0.02 -1.56 -10.84
CA ARG A 224 -0.80 -2.72 -10.46
C ARG A 224 -1.33 -2.62 -9.02
N ILE A 225 -0.66 -1.82 -8.19
CA ILE A 225 -1.03 -1.55 -6.80
C ILE A 225 -2.03 -0.38 -6.72
N LEU A 226 -2.10 0.45 -7.77
CA LEU A 226 -2.95 1.63 -7.80
C LEU A 226 -4.43 1.24 -7.91
N PRO A 227 -5.30 1.62 -6.96
CA PRO A 227 -6.70 1.25 -6.99
C PRO A 227 -7.53 2.17 -7.92
N THR A 228 -7.16 2.22 -9.21
CA THR A 228 -7.69 3.19 -10.18
C THR A 228 -9.21 3.17 -10.26
N ARG A 229 -9.83 1.98 -10.34
CA ARG A 229 -11.30 1.84 -10.43
C ARG A 229 -12.01 2.44 -9.22
N ALA A 230 -11.51 2.11 -8.03
CA ALA A 230 -12.07 2.61 -6.78
C ALA A 230 -12.01 4.14 -6.71
N PHE A 231 -10.90 4.74 -7.12
CA PHE A 231 -10.76 6.19 -7.15
C PHE A 231 -11.56 6.84 -8.28
N ALA A 232 -11.81 6.14 -9.40
CA ALA A 232 -12.56 6.66 -10.54
C ALA A 232 -14.08 6.68 -10.31
N GLU A 233 -14.59 5.81 -9.43
CA GLU A 233 -15.98 5.78 -8.97
C GLU A 233 -16.25 6.85 -7.90
N MET A 234 -15.22 7.26 -7.14
CA MET A 234 -15.34 8.28 -6.12
C MET A 234 -15.69 9.64 -6.72
N GLY A 235 -16.80 10.18 -6.24
CA GLY A 235 -17.25 11.50 -6.62
C GLY A 235 -18.19 11.55 -7.82
N ALA A 236 -18.65 10.39 -8.31
CA ALA A 236 -19.62 10.29 -9.40
C ALA A 236 -20.93 11.03 -9.10
N ARG A 237 -21.29 11.20 -7.81
CA ARG A 237 -22.54 11.82 -7.35
C ARG A 237 -22.37 13.15 -6.62
N LEU A 238 -21.18 13.77 -6.65
CA LEU A 238 -20.89 14.98 -5.86
C LEU A 238 -21.40 16.30 -6.49
N GLY A 239 -22.60 16.33 -7.08
CA GLY A 239 -23.17 17.57 -7.62
C GLY A 239 -22.27 18.33 -8.62
N ARG A 240 -22.52 19.63 -8.85
CA ARG A 240 -21.71 20.44 -9.78
C ARG A 240 -20.42 21.00 -9.15
N ARG A 241 -20.45 21.32 -7.85
CA ARG A 241 -19.35 22.02 -7.15
C ARG A 241 -18.09 21.17 -7.03
N TYR A 242 -18.23 19.87 -6.81
CA TYR A 242 -17.09 18.95 -6.65
C TYR A 242 -16.68 18.28 -7.98
N ARG A 243 -17.60 18.19 -8.96
CA ARG A 243 -17.32 17.56 -10.27
C ARG A 243 -16.08 18.12 -10.96
N GLY A 244 -15.84 19.44 -10.85
CA GLY A 244 -14.64 20.07 -11.43
C GLY A 244 -13.34 19.59 -10.78
N VAL A 245 -13.34 19.46 -9.44
CA VAL A 245 -12.17 19.01 -8.65
C VAL A 245 -11.92 17.52 -8.91
N TYR A 246 -12.92 16.68 -8.68
CA TYR A 246 -12.80 15.23 -8.84
C TYR A 246 -12.61 14.82 -10.31
N GLY A 247 -13.12 15.62 -11.26
CA GLY A 247 -12.83 15.45 -12.69
C GLY A 247 -11.36 15.70 -13.03
N SER A 248 -10.74 16.76 -12.47
CA SER A 248 -9.29 16.98 -12.64
C SER A 248 -8.45 15.90 -11.96
N VAL A 249 -8.83 15.48 -10.75
CA VAL A 249 -8.16 14.40 -10.02
C VAL A 249 -8.25 13.08 -10.78
N LYS A 250 -9.41 12.74 -11.34
CA LYS A 250 -9.60 11.54 -12.17
C LYS A 250 -8.73 11.58 -13.43
N SER A 251 -8.74 12.70 -14.16
CA SER A 251 -7.88 12.87 -15.35
C SER A 251 -6.39 12.77 -15.02
N LEU A 252 -5.97 13.30 -13.87
CA LEU A 252 -4.62 13.16 -13.36
C LEU A 252 -4.31 11.70 -13.04
N LEU A 253 -5.18 11.02 -12.29
CA LEU A 253 -5.03 9.62 -11.91
C LEU A 253 -4.85 8.70 -13.14
N GLU A 254 -5.74 8.80 -14.13
CA GLU A 254 -5.66 8.01 -15.38
C GLU A 254 -4.37 8.27 -16.16
N SER A 255 -3.85 9.49 -16.09
CA SER A 255 -2.60 9.86 -16.76
C SER A 255 -1.38 9.39 -15.96
N SER A 256 -1.45 9.45 -14.63
CA SER A 256 -0.44 8.93 -13.70
C SER A 256 -0.35 7.41 -13.77
N GLU A 257 -1.46 6.69 -13.86
CA GLU A 257 -1.48 5.23 -14.08
C GLU A 257 -0.68 4.84 -15.33
N LYS A 258 -0.88 5.55 -16.45
CA LYS A 258 -0.11 5.35 -17.69
C LYS A 258 1.38 5.70 -17.53
N LEU A 259 1.70 6.73 -16.74
CA LEU A 259 3.09 7.06 -16.42
C LEU A 259 3.74 5.93 -15.63
N LEU A 260 3.10 5.46 -14.56
CA LEU A 260 3.60 4.35 -13.73
C LEU A 260 3.77 3.08 -14.56
N TRP A 261 2.80 2.74 -15.40
CA TRP A 261 2.92 1.62 -16.34
C TRP A 261 4.11 1.76 -17.29
N GLY A 262 4.31 2.97 -17.84
CA GLY A 262 5.42 3.29 -18.71
C GLY A 262 6.77 3.11 -18.00
N LEU A 263 6.88 3.58 -16.77
CA LEU A 263 8.08 3.42 -15.93
C LEU A 263 8.31 1.93 -15.60
N ARG A 264 7.32 1.24 -15.03
CA ARG A 264 7.43 -0.19 -14.70
C ARG A 264 7.80 -1.07 -15.90
N SER A 265 7.23 -0.76 -17.06
CA SER A 265 7.46 -1.52 -18.30
C SER A 265 8.76 -1.15 -19.01
N GLY A 266 9.55 -0.20 -18.51
CA GLY A 266 10.81 0.22 -19.12
C GLY A 266 10.67 1.17 -20.32
N GLN A 267 9.49 1.77 -20.53
CA GLN A 267 9.21 2.71 -21.62
C GLN A 267 9.62 4.14 -21.24
N ALA A 268 10.83 4.30 -20.72
CA ALA A 268 11.32 5.58 -20.19
C ALA A 268 11.22 6.76 -21.18
N PRO A 269 11.53 6.62 -22.48
CA PRO A 269 11.36 7.72 -23.44
C PRO A 269 9.90 8.19 -23.58
N VAL A 270 8.96 7.25 -23.61
CA VAL A 270 7.52 7.56 -23.70
C VAL A 270 7.02 8.21 -22.42
N ALA A 271 7.47 7.70 -21.26
CA ALA A 271 7.18 8.30 -19.96
C ALA A 271 7.70 9.74 -19.88
N ALA A 272 8.94 9.97 -20.32
CA ALA A 272 9.58 11.28 -20.29
C ALA A 272 8.84 12.33 -21.12
N MET A 273 8.33 11.96 -22.30
CA MET A 273 7.52 12.85 -23.14
C MET A 273 6.21 13.31 -22.47
N LYS A 274 5.69 12.54 -21.49
CA LYS A 274 4.42 12.86 -20.81
C LYS A 274 4.58 13.77 -19.61
N VAL A 275 5.80 13.94 -19.09
CA VAL A 275 6.04 14.66 -17.82
C VAL A 275 5.59 16.12 -17.91
N GLY A 276 5.89 16.82 -19.00
CA GLY A 276 5.48 18.23 -19.18
C GLY A 276 3.96 18.44 -19.13
N ASP A 277 3.20 17.60 -19.82
CA ASP A 277 1.73 17.66 -19.81
C ASP A 277 1.15 17.28 -18.45
N LEU A 278 1.74 16.27 -17.82
CA LEU A 278 1.34 15.81 -16.49
C LEU A 278 1.60 16.85 -15.40
N LEU A 279 2.70 17.61 -15.48
CA LEU A 279 2.96 18.73 -14.58
C LEU A 279 1.84 19.77 -14.62
N ARG A 280 1.36 20.12 -15.82
CA ARG A 280 0.23 21.06 -15.98
C ARG A 280 -1.05 20.51 -15.38
N LYS A 281 -1.39 19.25 -15.67
CA LYS A 281 -2.57 18.59 -15.09
C LYS A 281 -2.48 18.49 -13.56
N SER A 282 -1.30 18.16 -13.04
CA SER A 282 -1.05 18.07 -11.60
C SER A 282 -1.26 19.42 -10.94
N LYS A 283 -0.80 20.52 -11.58
CA LYS A 283 -0.97 21.86 -11.06
C LYS A 283 -2.45 22.29 -11.05
N GLU A 284 -3.17 22.02 -12.13
CA GLU A 284 -4.61 22.29 -12.22
C GLU A 284 -5.40 21.55 -11.13
N ALA A 285 -5.09 20.27 -10.89
CA ALA A 285 -5.73 19.48 -9.86
C ALA A 285 -5.37 19.98 -8.45
N GLU A 286 -4.11 20.34 -8.21
CA GLU A 286 -3.63 20.95 -6.96
C GLU A 286 -4.37 22.25 -6.67
N ASP A 287 -4.41 23.19 -7.60
CA ASP A 287 -5.07 24.49 -7.38
C ASP A 287 -6.56 24.35 -7.09
N ARG A 288 -7.25 23.43 -7.80
CA ARG A 288 -8.67 23.13 -7.57
C ARG A 288 -8.93 22.48 -6.23
N LEU A 289 -8.08 21.52 -5.83
CA LEU A 289 -8.22 20.85 -4.55
C LEU A 289 -7.88 21.78 -3.39
N SER A 290 -6.81 22.58 -3.50
CA SER A 290 -6.44 23.57 -2.49
C SER A 290 -7.57 24.56 -2.25
N LYS A 291 -8.20 25.06 -3.32
CA LYS A 291 -9.39 25.93 -3.17
C LYS A 291 -10.53 25.22 -2.44
N LEU A 292 -10.83 23.96 -2.79
CA LEU A 292 -11.86 23.19 -2.10
C LEU A 292 -11.54 23.02 -0.60
N LEU A 293 -10.29 22.70 -0.27
CA LEU A 293 -9.83 22.55 1.11
C LEU A 293 -9.95 23.85 1.89
N THR A 294 -9.54 24.98 1.30
CA THR A 294 -9.70 26.32 1.90
C THR A 294 -11.17 26.62 2.17
N ASP A 295 -12.06 26.44 1.19
CA ASP A 295 -13.50 26.65 1.36
C ASP A 295 -14.08 25.81 2.53
N VAL A 296 -13.62 24.55 2.68
CA VAL A 296 -14.06 23.65 3.76
C VAL A 296 -13.52 24.11 5.12
N VAL A 297 -12.23 24.42 5.22
CA VAL A 297 -11.58 24.85 6.47
C VAL A 297 -12.14 26.19 6.95
N GLU A 298 -12.41 27.12 6.04
CA GLU A 298 -13.00 28.43 6.34
C GLU A 298 -14.52 28.36 6.61
N GLY A 299 -15.13 27.16 6.53
CA GLY A 299 -16.56 26.96 6.76
C GLY A 299 -17.46 27.53 5.65
N GLN A 300 -16.87 27.95 4.53
CA GLN A 300 -17.58 28.48 3.35
C GLN A 300 -18.24 27.37 2.50
N LEU A 301 -17.89 26.11 2.77
CA LEU A 301 -18.48 24.93 2.15
C LEU A 301 -18.88 23.91 3.21
N LYS A 302 -20.19 23.63 3.27
CA LYS A 302 -20.72 22.45 3.97
C LYS A 302 -20.66 21.24 3.04
N LEU A 303 -20.10 20.14 3.54
CA LEU A 303 -20.03 18.86 2.84
C LEU A 303 -21.38 18.14 2.87
N GLU A 304 -22.38 18.73 2.22
CA GLU A 304 -23.74 18.18 2.09
C GLU A 304 -23.86 17.52 0.70
N CYS A 305 -23.60 16.22 0.64
CA CYS A 305 -23.73 15.42 -0.59
C CYS A 305 -24.11 13.98 -0.26
N ASP A 306 -24.94 13.39 -1.11
CA ASP A 306 -25.45 12.01 -0.97
C ASP A 306 -24.33 10.95 -1.02
N ASP A 307 -23.20 11.31 -1.60
CA ASP A 307 -21.97 10.52 -1.69
C ASP A 307 -20.88 11.32 -0.99
N PRO A 308 -20.11 10.74 -0.04
CA PRO A 308 -19.08 11.48 0.67
C PRO A 308 -17.94 11.93 -0.28
N PRO A 309 -17.49 13.19 -0.19
CA PRO A 309 -16.34 13.64 -0.95
C PRO A 309 -15.10 13.07 -0.26
N TRP A 310 -14.52 12.02 -0.83
CA TRP A 310 -13.29 11.39 -0.34
C TRP A 310 -12.06 12.28 -0.59
N ILE A 311 -12.01 13.42 0.10
CA ILE A 311 -10.93 14.41 0.05
C ILE A 311 -9.56 13.77 0.30
N PRO A 312 -9.38 12.86 1.28
CA PRO A 312 -8.08 12.22 1.50
C PRO A 312 -7.56 11.44 0.29
N VAL A 313 -8.44 10.87 -0.53
CA VAL A 313 -8.05 10.19 -1.78
C VAL A 313 -7.58 11.21 -2.81
N ALA A 314 -8.34 12.28 -3.02
CA ALA A 314 -7.98 13.33 -3.96
C ALA A 314 -6.62 13.96 -3.60
N ASP A 315 -6.40 14.23 -2.33
CA ASP A 315 -5.14 14.77 -1.80
C ASP A 315 -3.96 13.86 -2.10
N ILE A 316 -4.07 12.57 -1.80
CA ILE A 316 -2.99 11.61 -2.05
C ILE A 316 -2.68 11.48 -3.54
N VAL A 317 -3.68 11.39 -4.41
CA VAL A 317 -3.46 11.32 -5.86
C VAL A 317 -2.69 12.55 -6.36
N VAL A 318 -3.11 13.75 -5.94
CA VAL A 318 -2.48 15.02 -6.33
C VAL A 318 -1.07 15.12 -5.77
N GLN A 319 -0.89 14.89 -4.47
CA GLN A 319 0.39 15.04 -3.79
C GLN A 319 1.42 14.05 -4.33
N GLN A 320 1.05 12.77 -4.47
CA GLN A 320 1.96 11.73 -4.95
C GLN A 320 2.33 11.93 -6.42
N SER A 321 1.37 12.31 -7.27
CA SER A 321 1.64 12.66 -8.66
C SER A 321 2.56 13.88 -8.77
N SER A 322 2.26 14.95 -8.04
CA SER A 322 3.06 16.19 -8.00
C SER A 322 4.49 15.91 -7.54
N THR A 323 4.65 15.09 -6.50
CA THR A 323 5.96 14.70 -5.96
C THR A 323 6.78 13.94 -6.99
N LEU A 324 6.22 12.89 -7.60
CA LEU A 324 6.91 12.11 -8.62
C LEU A 324 7.28 12.98 -9.84
N LEU A 325 6.36 13.82 -10.31
CA LEU A 325 6.58 14.68 -11.49
C LEU A 325 7.65 15.75 -11.24
N LYS A 326 7.66 16.38 -10.06
CA LYS A 326 8.71 17.34 -9.67
C LYS A 326 10.08 16.67 -9.59
N ARG A 327 10.15 15.43 -9.12
CA ARG A 327 11.39 14.64 -9.11
C ARG A 327 11.88 14.32 -10.53
N LEU A 328 10.98 13.82 -11.38
CA LEU A 328 11.28 13.55 -12.79
C LEU A 328 11.72 14.80 -13.56
N ALA A 329 11.13 15.95 -13.23
CA ALA A 329 11.40 17.22 -13.91
C ALA A 329 12.46 18.09 -13.21
N ARG A 330 13.23 17.54 -12.27
CA ARG A 330 14.18 18.31 -11.44
C ARG A 330 15.19 19.12 -12.26
N ARG A 331 15.63 18.58 -13.40
CA ARG A 331 16.59 19.21 -14.33
C ARG A 331 15.90 19.93 -15.51
N GLY A 332 14.59 19.80 -15.64
CA GLY A 332 13.82 20.26 -16.79
C GLY A 332 12.75 19.25 -17.21
N SER A 333 11.84 19.66 -18.09
CA SER A 333 10.71 18.82 -18.55
C SER A 333 10.93 18.17 -19.92
N ARG A 334 12.09 18.38 -20.55
CA ARG A 334 12.42 17.76 -21.84
C ARG A 334 12.91 16.33 -21.60
N PRO A 335 12.75 15.41 -22.57
CA PRO A 335 13.23 14.04 -22.41
C PRO A 335 14.72 13.93 -22.02
N LEU A 336 15.57 14.82 -22.55
CA LEU A 336 16.98 14.92 -22.20
C LEU A 336 17.23 15.12 -20.70
N ASP A 337 16.37 15.91 -20.05
CA ASP A 337 16.52 16.29 -18.65
C ASP A 337 15.87 15.23 -17.73
N VAL A 338 14.82 14.55 -18.22
CA VAL A 338 14.00 13.59 -17.47
C VAL A 338 14.61 12.18 -17.45
N ILE A 339 15.21 11.70 -18.54
CA ILE A 339 15.74 10.33 -18.64
C ILE A 339 16.79 10.02 -17.54
N PRO A 340 17.75 10.91 -17.23
CA PRO A 340 18.65 10.70 -16.10
C PRO A 340 17.92 10.56 -14.76
N GLU A 341 16.84 11.30 -14.53
CA GLU A 341 16.04 11.19 -13.30
C GLU A 341 15.24 9.88 -13.26
N VAL A 342 14.77 9.36 -14.41
CA VAL A 342 14.13 8.03 -14.48
C VAL A 342 15.11 6.92 -14.09
N MET A 343 16.37 7.01 -14.50
CA MET A 343 17.39 6.03 -14.14
C MET A 343 17.64 6.00 -12.62
N ARG A 344 17.76 7.18 -11.98
CA ARG A 344 17.85 7.29 -10.52
C ARG A 344 16.67 6.66 -9.81
N LEU A 345 15.47 6.95 -10.31
CA LEU A 345 14.25 6.35 -9.78
C LEU A 345 14.26 4.83 -9.90
N TYR A 346 14.71 4.26 -11.02
CA TYR A 346 14.83 2.82 -11.17
C TYR A 346 15.79 2.20 -10.16
N ARG A 347 16.94 2.84 -9.88
CA ARG A 347 17.85 2.39 -8.83
C ARG A 347 17.15 2.35 -7.46
N GLU A 348 16.53 3.46 -7.07
CA GLU A 348 15.88 3.60 -5.77
C GLU A 348 14.77 2.56 -5.53
N VAL A 349 14.00 2.22 -6.57
CA VAL A 349 12.93 1.21 -6.46
C VAL A 349 13.39 -0.23 -6.75
N GLY A 350 14.66 -0.42 -7.12
CA GLY A 350 15.25 -1.72 -7.43
C GLY A 350 14.87 -2.31 -8.79
N TYR A 351 14.49 -1.48 -9.77
CA TYR A 351 14.25 -1.89 -11.16
C TYR A 351 15.57 -1.97 -11.95
N TYR A 352 16.51 -2.79 -11.48
CA TYR A 352 17.87 -2.86 -12.02
C TYR A 352 17.91 -3.33 -13.49
N ASP A 353 17.00 -4.21 -13.91
CA ASP A 353 16.89 -4.64 -15.31
C ASP A 353 16.56 -3.46 -16.23
N LYS A 354 15.69 -2.55 -15.78
CA LYS A 354 15.32 -1.32 -16.50
C LYS A 354 16.42 -0.27 -16.43
N ALA A 355 17.02 -0.06 -15.27
CA ALA A 355 18.12 0.88 -15.07
C ALA A 355 19.30 0.55 -16.00
N ILE A 356 19.77 -0.70 -15.96
CA ILE A 356 20.89 -1.20 -16.77
C ILE A 356 20.56 -1.12 -18.27
N SER A 357 19.35 -1.52 -18.66
CA SER A 357 18.94 -1.45 -20.07
C SER A 357 18.87 0.00 -20.56
N LEU A 358 18.29 0.90 -19.76
CA LEU A 358 18.20 2.32 -20.09
C LEU A 358 19.58 2.96 -20.15
N ALA A 359 20.45 2.70 -19.18
CA ALA A 359 21.81 3.23 -19.14
C ALA A 359 22.59 2.85 -20.40
N ARG A 360 22.51 1.59 -20.85
CA ARG A 360 23.17 1.13 -22.08
C ARG A 360 22.73 1.95 -23.29
N GLU A 361 21.43 2.08 -23.50
CA GLU A 361 20.89 2.83 -24.65
C GLU A 361 21.20 4.33 -24.55
N TRP A 362 21.15 4.87 -23.33
CA TRP A 362 21.42 6.28 -23.09
C TRP A 362 22.89 6.65 -23.32
N LEU A 363 23.83 5.76 -22.96
CA LEU A 363 25.25 5.96 -23.26
C LEU A 363 25.51 6.02 -24.78
N VAL A 364 24.87 5.14 -25.56
CA VAL A 364 24.96 5.19 -27.04
C VAL A 364 24.45 6.54 -27.55
N PHE A 365 23.33 7.02 -27.02
CA PHE A 365 22.78 8.32 -27.36
C PHE A 365 23.74 9.48 -27.04
N LEU A 366 24.30 9.52 -25.82
CA LEU A 366 25.21 10.58 -25.40
C LEU A 366 26.48 10.61 -26.26
N VAL A 367 27.03 9.44 -26.57
CA VAL A 367 28.16 9.31 -27.49
C VAL A 367 27.78 9.83 -28.87
N LEU A 368 26.68 9.38 -29.47
CA LEU A 368 26.20 9.87 -30.76
C LEU A 368 26.03 11.40 -30.76
N ARG A 369 25.42 11.96 -29.71
CA ARG A 369 25.20 13.40 -29.56
C ARG A 369 26.51 14.19 -29.45
N SER A 370 27.53 13.64 -28.80
CA SER A 370 28.85 14.29 -28.70
C SER A 370 29.58 14.36 -30.04
N ILE A 371 29.31 13.39 -30.93
CA ILE A 371 29.99 13.22 -32.21
C ILE A 371 29.23 13.97 -33.31
N MET A 372 27.92 13.78 -33.36
CA MET A 372 27.02 14.34 -34.35
C MET A 372 26.48 15.66 -33.80
N ARG A 373 27.14 16.76 -34.17
CA ARG A 373 26.82 18.12 -33.72
C ARG A 373 25.62 18.75 -34.45
N GLU A 374 25.01 18.04 -35.38
CA GLU A 374 23.85 18.47 -36.17
C GLU A 374 22.56 17.84 -35.63
N ASP A 375 21.44 18.53 -35.81
CA ASP A 375 20.10 18.13 -35.33
C ASP A 375 19.51 17.02 -36.21
N LEU A 376 20.13 15.84 -36.15
CA LEU A 376 19.82 14.66 -36.96
C LEU A 376 18.96 13.67 -36.17
N ALA A 377 17.83 13.26 -36.77
CA ALA A 377 17.00 12.20 -36.22
C ALA A 377 17.60 10.82 -36.52
N ILE A 378 18.09 10.14 -35.49
CA ILE A 378 18.67 8.79 -35.61
C ILE A 378 17.68 7.76 -35.08
N ARG A 379 17.46 6.69 -35.85
CA ARG A 379 16.63 5.56 -35.41
C ARG A 379 17.38 4.74 -34.35
N ALA A 380 16.85 4.70 -33.14
CA ALA A 380 17.34 3.80 -32.09
C ALA A 380 17.30 2.33 -32.57
N GLY A 381 18.40 1.60 -32.37
CA GLY A 381 18.58 0.23 -32.85
C GLY A 381 18.81 0.08 -34.37
N GLY A 382 18.92 1.17 -35.12
CA GLY A 382 19.34 1.16 -36.53
C GLY A 382 20.85 1.01 -36.70
N ASP A 383 21.33 1.05 -37.95
CA ASP A 383 22.72 0.70 -38.29
C ASP A 383 23.76 1.58 -37.57
N VAL A 384 23.56 2.90 -37.55
CA VAL A 384 24.46 3.85 -36.87
C VAL A 384 24.46 3.61 -35.35
N TRP A 385 23.29 3.34 -34.77
CA TRP A 385 23.15 3.04 -33.34
C TRP A 385 23.86 1.74 -32.96
N ASN A 386 23.69 0.70 -33.76
CA ASN A 386 24.33 -0.59 -33.55
C ASN A 386 25.85 -0.50 -33.75
N THR A 387 26.31 0.32 -34.69
CA THR A 387 27.73 0.57 -34.92
C THR A 387 28.39 1.21 -33.70
N VAL A 388 27.80 2.28 -33.15
CA VAL A 388 28.33 2.93 -31.93
C VAL A 388 28.23 2.01 -30.72
N GLY A 389 27.10 1.32 -30.56
CA GLY A 389 26.95 0.30 -29.52
C GLY A 389 27.99 -0.81 -29.60
N GLY A 390 28.33 -1.25 -30.83
CA GLY A 390 29.39 -2.22 -31.09
C GLY A 390 30.78 -1.69 -30.79
N ALA A 391 31.06 -0.42 -31.14
CA ALA A 391 32.33 0.23 -30.86
C ALA A 391 32.61 0.37 -29.35
N LEU A 392 31.59 0.68 -28.55
CA LEU A 392 31.68 0.68 -27.09
C LEU A 392 32.04 -0.70 -26.52
N ILE A 393 31.48 -1.76 -27.10
CA ILE A 393 31.78 -3.15 -26.71
C ILE A 393 33.19 -3.56 -27.17
N GLU A 394 33.61 -3.16 -28.37
CA GLU A 394 34.93 -3.48 -28.93
C GLU A 394 36.04 -2.85 -28.07
N GLN A 395 35.84 -1.62 -27.60
CA GLN A 395 36.76 -0.95 -26.69
C GLN A 395 36.91 -1.70 -25.36
N TYR A 396 35.82 -2.24 -24.82
CA TYR A 396 35.85 -3.11 -23.64
C TYR A 396 36.65 -4.40 -23.88
N GLU A 397 36.39 -5.10 -25.00
CA GLU A 397 37.08 -6.35 -25.34
C GLU A 397 38.59 -6.15 -25.54
N ARG A 398 39.03 -4.94 -25.97
CA ARG A 398 40.46 -4.60 -26.05
C ARG A 398 41.15 -4.60 -24.69
N ARG A 399 40.52 -4.14 -23.61
CA ARG A 399 41.14 -4.15 -22.26
C ARG A 399 41.33 -5.58 -21.75
N GLN A 400 40.34 -6.44 -21.96
CA GLN A 400 40.44 -7.88 -21.67
C GLN A 400 41.55 -8.57 -22.48
N ARG A 401 41.79 -8.13 -23.74
CA ARG A 401 42.82 -8.69 -24.63
C ARG A 401 44.20 -8.00 -24.50
N GLN A 402 44.30 -6.79 -23.96
CA GLN A 402 45.60 -6.12 -23.75
C GLN A 402 46.40 -6.71 -22.57
N GLU A 403 45.82 -7.62 -21.78
CA GLU A 403 46.57 -8.57 -20.96
C GLU A 403 47.13 -9.78 -21.76
N GLY A 404 46.88 -9.86 -23.08
CA GLY A 404 47.35 -10.96 -23.91
C GLY A 404 47.24 -10.71 -25.43
N ARG A 405 48.25 -10.02 -25.99
CA ARG A 405 48.62 -9.91 -27.42
C ARG A 405 47.81 -8.92 -28.29
N GLY A 406 48.56 -8.14 -29.08
CA GLY A 406 48.09 -6.98 -29.83
C GLY A 406 47.58 -7.23 -31.25
N GLY A 407 47.14 -6.13 -31.87
CA GLY A 407 47.09 -5.94 -33.32
C GLY A 407 45.77 -6.27 -34.02
N ARG A 408 44.76 -5.40 -33.92
CA ARG A 408 43.70 -5.26 -34.93
C ARG A 408 43.48 -3.79 -35.25
N GLU A 409 43.33 -3.47 -36.54
CA GLU A 409 42.95 -2.14 -37.03
C GLU A 409 41.64 -1.68 -36.38
N THR A 410 41.65 -0.44 -35.91
CA THR A 410 40.62 0.09 -35.03
C THR A 410 39.57 0.85 -35.82
N SER A 411 38.28 0.61 -35.54
CA SER A 411 37.22 1.46 -36.10
C SER A 411 37.37 2.90 -35.60
N GLU A 412 37.10 3.88 -36.46
CA GLU A 412 37.16 5.32 -36.12
C GLU A 412 36.28 5.64 -34.90
N TRP A 413 35.12 4.97 -34.80
CA TRP A 413 34.20 5.04 -33.67
C TRP A 413 34.80 4.54 -32.35
N ALA A 414 35.65 3.50 -32.36
CA ALA A 414 36.30 2.99 -31.16
C ALA A 414 37.39 3.95 -30.64
N ASN A 415 38.08 4.65 -31.55
CA ASN A 415 39.05 5.69 -31.17
C ASN A 415 38.34 6.91 -30.58
N LEU A 416 37.15 7.26 -31.11
CA LEU A 416 36.32 8.36 -30.63
C LEU A 416 35.68 8.06 -29.26
N ALA A 417 35.18 6.83 -29.05
CA ALA A 417 34.73 6.38 -27.73
C ALA A 417 35.87 6.42 -26.69
N ALA A 418 37.09 6.07 -27.09
CA ALA A 418 38.27 6.18 -26.23
C ALA A 418 38.62 7.64 -25.86
N SER A 419 38.30 8.61 -26.73
CA SER A 419 38.51 10.05 -26.45
C SER A 419 37.53 10.62 -25.42
N LEU A 420 36.36 9.99 -25.21
CA LEU A 420 35.33 10.40 -24.24
C LEU A 420 35.56 9.85 -22.82
N VAL A 421 36.81 9.54 -22.44
CA VAL A 421 37.19 9.01 -21.11
C VAL A 421 36.58 7.63 -20.75
N MET A 422 35.82 7.00 -21.65
CA MET A 422 35.22 5.66 -21.50
C MET A 422 36.23 4.57 -21.15
N TYR A 423 37.51 4.78 -21.47
CA TYR A 423 38.58 3.83 -21.15
C TYR A 423 38.78 3.62 -19.65
N LYS A 424 38.52 4.64 -18.80
CA LYS A 424 38.69 4.55 -17.34
C LYS A 424 37.62 3.68 -16.68
N ARG A 425 36.42 3.61 -17.27
CA ARG A 425 35.25 2.87 -16.75
C ARG A 425 35.00 1.55 -17.47
N GLY A 426 36.02 0.98 -18.13
CA GLY A 426 35.88 -0.26 -18.91
C GLY A 426 35.36 -1.47 -18.12
N GLU A 427 35.65 -1.58 -16.82
CA GLU A 427 35.10 -2.64 -15.98
C GLU A 427 33.58 -2.55 -15.85
N VAL A 428 33.06 -1.34 -15.59
CA VAL A 428 31.63 -1.03 -15.48
C VAL A 428 30.90 -1.37 -16.77
N LEU A 429 31.45 -0.98 -17.93
CA LEU A 429 30.88 -1.28 -19.25
C LEU A 429 30.87 -2.79 -19.56
N GLY A 430 31.85 -3.53 -19.03
CA GLY A 430 31.88 -4.99 -19.08
C GLY A 430 30.76 -5.64 -18.29
N LYS A 431 30.65 -5.24 -17.02
CA LYS A 431 29.58 -5.67 -16.12
C LYS A 431 28.21 -5.33 -16.71
N LEU A 432 28.04 -4.12 -17.25
CA LEU A 432 26.82 -3.65 -17.92
C LEU A 432 26.34 -4.66 -18.98
N ARG A 433 27.21 -5.09 -19.90
CA ARG A 433 26.82 -6.07 -20.95
C ARG A 433 26.36 -7.40 -20.35
N ILE A 434 27.12 -7.93 -19.39
CA ILE A 434 26.86 -9.24 -18.76
C ILE A 434 25.53 -9.21 -18.00
N PHE A 435 25.34 -8.22 -17.12
CA PHE A 435 24.14 -8.14 -16.29
C PHE A 435 22.91 -7.72 -17.09
N ARG A 436 23.04 -6.86 -18.10
CA ARG A 436 21.93 -6.54 -19.01
C ARG A 436 21.40 -7.79 -19.69
N ASN A 437 22.26 -8.60 -20.29
CA ASN A 437 21.83 -9.82 -20.98
C ASN A 437 21.22 -10.83 -20.00
N ARG A 438 21.86 -11.06 -18.85
CA ARG A 438 21.34 -11.96 -17.80
C ARG A 438 19.96 -11.55 -17.29
N LEU A 439 19.75 -10.27 -17.01
CA LEU A 439 18.47 -9.76 -16.50
C LEU A 439 17.39 -9.73 -17.57
N MET A 440 17.72 -9.42 -18.82
CA MET A 440 16.74 -9.41 -19.92
C MET A 440 16.32 -10.81 -20.39
N HIS A 441 17.25 -11.76 -20.46
CA HIS A 441 16.99 -13.10 -20.98
C HIS A 441 16.65 -14.12 -19.88
N ALA A 442 16.75 -13.72 -18.61
CA ALA A 442 16.60 -14.57 -17.44
C ALA A 442 17.57 -15.77 -17.44
N ARG A 443 17.39 -16.67 -16.46
CA ARG A 443 18.32 -17.78 -16.18
C ARG A 443 18.25 -18.94 -17.17
N LEU A 444 17.12 -19.12 -17.86
CA LEU A 444 16.99 -20.12 -18.93
C LEU A 444 17.44 -19.53 -20.27
N SER A 445 18.65 -18.96 -20.27
CA SER A 445 19.24 -18.30 -21.43
C SER A 445 20.60 -18.89 -21.76
N LYS A 446 21.05 -18.64 -23.00
CA LYS A 446 22.41 -19.00 -23.43
C LYS A 446 23.49 -18.32 -22.59
N ASP A 447 23.17 -17.15 -22.00
CA ASP A 447 24.10 -16.37 -21.19
C ASP A 447 24.49 -17.08 -19.87
N ASP A 448 23.60 -17.94 -19.36
CA ASP A 448 23.82 -18.70 -18.13
C ASP A 448 24.20 -20.18 -18.33
N ASN A 449 24.27 -20.64 -19.58
CA ASN A 449 24.74 -21.99 -19.96
C ASN A 449 24.08 -23.13 -19.14
N VAL A 450 22.78 -22.98 -18.88
CA VAL A 450 21.95 -23.93 -18.13
C VAL A 450 21.37 -24.97 -19.09
N TYR A 451 21.52 -26.24 -18.74
CA TYR A 451 20.95 -27.39 -19.43
C TYR A 451 19.80 -27.95 -18.59
N ILE A 452 18.70 -28.32 -19.23
CA ILE A 452 17.56 -28.94 -18.57
C ILE A 452 17.61 -30.45 -18.83
N ARG A 453 17.70 -31.24 -17.78
CA ARG A 453 17.53 -32.70 -17.85
C ARG A 453 16.07 -33.01 -18.17
N LEU A 454 15.83 -33.68 -19.29
CA LEU A 454 14.47 -34.04 -19.71
C LEU A 454 13.81 -35.08 -18.79
N SER A 455 14.60 -35.85 -18.04
CA SER A 455 14.11 -36.93 -17.17
C SER A 455 13.34 -36.42 -15.95
N ASP A 456 13.78 -35.31 -15.36
CA ASP A 456 13.29 -34.81 -14.08
C ASP A 456 13.12 -33.28 -14.05
N GLY A 457 13.42 -32.59 -15.15
CA GLY A 457 13.44 -31.13 -15.22
C GLY A 457 14.60 -30.50 -14.45
N GLY A 458 15.58 -31.29 -13.97
CA GLY A 458 16.72 -30.80 -13.22
C GLY A 458 17.62 -29.89 -14.04
N LEU A 459 18.19 -28.86 -13.41
CA LEU A 459 19.09 -27.91 -14.08
C LEU A 459 20.55 -28.32 -13.87
N GLU A 460 21.33 -28.35 -14.95
CA GLU A 460 22.77 -28.62 -14.94
C GLU A 460 23.53 -27.45 -15.58
N VAL A 461 24.60 -26.97 -14.95
CA VAL A 461 25.50 -25.97 -15.54
C VAL A 461 26.81 -26.65 -15.91
N ARG A 462 27.19 -26.59 -17.20
CA ARG A 462 28.34 -27.33 -17.74
C ARG A 462 29.66 -26.55 -17.74
N ASP A 463 29.71 -25.36 -17.15
CA ASP A 463 30.93 -24.53 -17.11
C ASP A 463 31.50 -24.44 -15.69
N GLU A 464 32.64 -25.10 -15.45
CA GLU A 464 33.28 -25.17 -14.13
C GLU A 464 33.78 -23.82 -13.60
N ARG A 465 34.05 -22.86 -14.49
CA ARG A 465 34.46 -21.48 -14.12
C ARG A 465 33.27 -20.58 -13.76
N ARG A 466 32.04 -21.02 -14.02
CA ARG A 466 30.78 -20.30 -13.77
C ARG A 466 29.82 -21.13 -12.92
N ARG A 467 30.37 -21.99 -12.03
CA ARG A 467 29.62 -22.93 -11.16
C ARG A 467 28.61 -22.28 -10.21
N GLU A 468 28.61 -20.97 -10.09
CA GLU A 468 27.62 -20.29 -9.28
C GLU A 468 26.32 -20.05 -10.07
N ILE A 469 25.39 -21.00 -9.90
CA ILE A 469 23.94 -20.75 -9.97
C ILE A 469 23.51 -19.95 -8.72
N SER A 470 24.39 -19.14 -8.12
CA SER A 470 24.04 -18.28 -6.99
C SER A 470 23.08 -17.20 -7.50
N PHE A 471 22.18 -16.72 -6.66
CA PHE A 471 21.39 -15.56 -7.03
C PHE A 471 22.32 -14.40 -7.37
N ILE A 472 21.96 -13.59 -8.36
CA ILE A 472 22.68 -12.34 -8.59
C ILE A 472 22.45 -11.49 -7.34
N ASP A 473 23.53 -11.13 -6.66
CA ASP A 473 23.45 -10.28 -5.47
C ASP A 473 22.89 -8.90 -5.86
N ARG A 474 21.94 -8.43 -5.06
CA ARG A 474 21.34 -7.11 -5.24
C ARG A 474 22.37 -6.02 -5.09
N ASP A 475 23.29 -6.16 -4.14
CA ASP A 475 24.29 -5.14 -3.83
C ASP A 475 25.24 -4.92 -5.02
N VAL A 476 25.56 -5.98 -5.76
CA VAL A 476 26.34 -5.92 -7.00
C VAL A 476 25.60 -5.14 -8.10
N LEU A 477 24.29 -5.35 -8.24
CA LEU A 477 23.49 -4.62 -9.22
C LEU A 477 23.35 -3.14 -8.86
N GLU A 478 23.28 -2.84 -7.57
CA GLU A 478 23.21 -1.47 -7.07
C GLU A 478 24.50 -0.71 -7.38
N GLU A 479 25.66 -1.27 -7.01
CA GLU A 479 26.98 -0.68 -7.30
C GLU A 479 27.15 -0.36 -8.80
N ILE A 480 26.78 -1.31 -9.67
CA ILE A 480 26.89 -1.11 -11.13
C ILE A 480 25.99 0.04 -11.60
N VAL A 481 24.76 0.14 -11.10
CA VAL A 481 23.86 1.23 -11.49
C VAL A 481 24.36 2.57 -10.96
N GLU A 482 24.94 2.63 -9.76
CA GLU A 482 25.58 3.85 -9.24
C GLU A 482 26.73 4.31 -10.13
N GLU A 483 27.63 3.42 -10.51
CA GLU A 483 28.75 3.75 -11.40
C GLU A 483 28.28 4.20 -12.80
N LEU A 484 27.19 3.63 -13.31
CA LEU A 484 26.59 4.03 -14.57
C LEU A 484 25.92 5.41 -14.50
N GLU A 485 25.29 5.73 -13.37
CA GLU A 485 24.72 7.06 -13.12
C GLU A 485 25.80 8.14 -13.10
N GLU A 486 26.91 7.91 -12.39
CA GLU A 486 28.06 8.82 -12.38
C GLU A 486 28.58 9.08 -13.79
N LEU A 487 28.79 8.00 -14.56
CA LEU A 487 29.27 8.09 -15.94
C LEU A 487 28.31 8.88 -16.84
N ILE A 488 27.00 8.68 -16.69
CA ILE A 488 26.00 9.41 -17.46
C ILE A 488 25.97 10.88 -17.07
N ASP A 489 26.12 11.21 -15.78
CA ASP A 489 26.20 12.59 -15.33
C ASP A 489 27.46 13.30 -15.87
N GLU A 490 28.62 12.63 -15.87
CA GLU A 490 29.87 13.16 -16.45
C GLU A 490 29.73 13.50 -17.94
N LEU A 491 29.01 12.68 -18.71
CA LEU A 491 28.78 12.90 -20.14
C LEU A 491 27.64 13.86 -20.47
N SER A 492 26.75 14.11 -19.51
CA SER A 492 25.57 14.96 -19.72
C SER A 492 25.84 16.44 -19.42
N GLY A 493 26.91 16.74 -18.66
CA GLY A 493 27.46 18.09 -18.47
C GLY A 493 28.25 18.56 -19.68
#